data_AF-A0A1C6VM92-F1
#
_entry.id   AF-A0A1C6VM92-F1
#
_cell.length_a   1.000
_cell.length_b   1.000
_cell.length_c   1.000
_cell.angle_alpha   90.00
_cell.angle_beta   90.00
_cell.angle_gamma   90.00
#
_symmetry.space_group_name_H-M   'P 1'
#
loop_
_entity.id
_entity.type
_entity.pdbx_description
1 polymer ?
#
loop_
_entity_poly.entity_id
_entity_poly.type
_entity_poly.pdbx_seq_one_letter_code
_entity_poly.pdbx_strand_id
1 'polypeptide(L)'
;MDVETLLPRSRTPRDYLDVVADPRVDAAGMRVLARSPYPFVRLAVAEDVRADAVALRELLAGSFSEWDRNRLLRLVARHPQADRGVLLDVLKEIAARLDRRTSRPYAAAIAVAGRRELAPHEVRRLQRLPGASRRMRRGVERALAARADEETRLPRLTARPAGRDHADPPAAGPRPG
;
A
#
# COMPACT_ATOMS: atom_id res chain seq x y z
N MET A 1 7.34 6.32 -22.15
CA MET A 1 6.58 6.83 -23.32
C MET A 1 6.14 8.24 -22.97
N ASP A 2 6.09 9.17 -23.93
CA ASP A 2 5.74 10.56 -23.64
C ASP A 2 4.21 10.75 -23.57
N VAL A 3 3.71 11.17 -22.42
CA VAL A 3 2.28 11.44 -22.14
C VAL A 3 1.71 12.42 -23.17
N GLU A 4 2.52 13.38 -23.61
CA GLU A 4 2.12 14.40 -24.59
C GLU A 4 1.74 13.81 -25.95
N THR A 5 2.30 12.65 -26.31
CA THR A 5 2.00 11.97 -27.59
C THR A 5 0.66 11.24 -27.59
N LEU A 6 0.12 10.96 -26.40
CA LEU A 6 -1.18 10.29 -26.24
C LEU A 6 -2.34 11.29 -26.12
N LEU A 7 -2.03 12.56 -25.84
CA LEU A 7 -3.04 13.60 -25.71
C LEU A 7 -3.48 14.13 -27.09
N PRO A 8 -4.79 14.35 -27.31
CA PRO A 8 -5.28 15.06 -28.48
C PRO A 8 -4.69 16.47 -28.58
N ARG A 9 -4.61 17.01 -29.81
CA ARG A 9 -4.17 18.40 -30.03
C ARG A 9 -5.08 19.42 -29.33
N SER A 10 -6.38 19.17 -29.34
CA SER A 10 -7.38 19.94 -28.59
C SER A 10 -7.60 19.27 -27.23
N ARG A 11 -6.84 19.68 -26.22
CA ARG A 11 -6.85 19.05 -24.90
C ARG A 11 -8.05 19.48 -24.08
N THR A 12 -8.80 18.51 -23.58
CA THR A 12 -9.77 18.70 -22.52
C THR A 12 -9.23 18.10 -21.21
N PRO A 13 -9.70 18.57 -20.05
CA PRO A 13 -9.31 17.95 -18.77
C PRO A 13 -9.70 16.46 -18.68
N ARG A 14 -10.70 16.01 -19.45
CA ARG A 14 -11.12 14.60 -19.52
C ARG A 14 -10.09 13.72 -20.23
N ASP A 15 -9.42 14.24 -21.26
CA ASP A 15 -8.44 13.46 -22.03
C ASP A 15 -7.30 12.93 -21.14
N TYR A 16 -6.95 13.66 -20.08
CA TYR A 16 -5.96 13.20 -19.11
C TYR A 16 -6.41 11.97 -18.32
N LEU A 17 -7.71 11.81 -18.06
CA LEU A 17 -8.23 10.59 -17.41
C LEU A 17 -8.17 9.40 -18.37
N ASP A 18 -8.48 9.62 -19.64
CA ASP A 18 -8.38 8.58 -20.66
C ASP A 18 -6.91 8.13 -20.81
N VAL A 19 -5.96 9.06 -20.73
CA VAL A 19 -4.53 8.74 -20.71
C VAL A 19 -4.12 7.99 -19.44
N VAL A 20 -4.63 8.34 -18.25
CA VAL A 20 -4.36 7.54 -17.03
C VAL A 20 -4.82 6.10 -17.23
N ALA A 21 -6.00 5.88 -17.83
CA ALA A 21 -6.54 4.55 -18.07
C ALA A 21 -5.84 3.78 -19.22
N ASP A 22 -5.02 4.45 -20.04
CA ASP A 22 -4.39 3.84 -21.21
C ASP A 22 -3.31 2.82 -20.79
N PRO A 23 -3.38 1.56 -21.24
CA PRO A 23 -2.41 0.52 -20.88
C PRO A 23 -1.00 0.81 -21.41
N ARG A 24 -0.85 1.69 -22.40
CA ARG A 24 0.43 2.06 -23.00
C ARG A 24 1.24 3.03 -22.13
N VAL A 25 0.59 3.67 -21.16
CA VAL A 25 1.27 4.57 -20.21
C VAL A 25 2.12 3.73 -19.26
N ASP A 26 3.43 4.00 -19.29
CA ASP A 26 4.41 3.38 -18.42
C ASP A 26 4.57 4.16 -17.10
N ALA A 27 5.40 3.64 -16.19
CA ALA A 27 5.66 4.26 -14.89
C ALA A 27 6.17 5.71 -15.01
N ALA A 28 6.98 6.01 -16.04
CA ALA A 28 7.45 7.37 -16.28
C ALA A 28 6.28 8.30 -16.64
N GLY A 29 5.35 7.85 -17.50
CA GLY A 29 4.14 8.61 -17.80
C GLY A 29 3.23 8.80 -16.58
N MET A 30 3.07 7.79 -15.73
CA MET A 30 2.32 7.92 -14.47
C MET A 30 2.91 8.99 -13.54
N ARG A 31 4.24 9.11 -13.47
CA ARG A 31 4.92 10.17 -12.70
C ARG A 31 4.73 11.56 -13.30
N VAL A 32 4.60 11.68 -14.63
CA VAL A 32 4.24 12.95 -15.27
C VAL A 32 2.80 13.33 -14.90
N LEU A 33 1.86 12.39 -15.00
CA LEU A 33 0.45 12.59 -14.65
C LEU A 33 0.25 12.89 -13.15
N ALA A 34 1.09 12.34 -12.28
CA ALA A 34 1.12 12.65 -10.84
C ALA A 34 1.39 14.13 -10.54
N ARG A 35 2.02 14.86 -11.47
CA ARG A 35 2.30 16.30 -11.37
C ARG A 35 1.29 17.16 -12.13
N SER A 36 0.20 16.56 -12.63
CA SER A 36 -0.84 17.26 -13.36
C SER A 36 -1.44 18.42 -12.54
N PRO A 37 -1.74 19.57 -13.17
CA PRO A 37 -2.41 20.68 -12.47
C PRO A 37 -3.81 20.30 -11.98
N TYR A 38 -4.41 19.25 -12.54
CA TYR A 38 -5.77 18.82 -12.22
C TYR A 38 -5.79 17.82 -11.05
N PRO A 39 -6.41 18.17 -9.90
CA PRO A 39 -6.48 17.27 -8.74
C PRO A 39 -7.17 15.94 -9.04
N PHE A 40 -8.21 15.94 -9.87
CA PHE A 40 -8.94 14.72 -10.22
C PHE A 40 -8.09 13.74 -11.05
N VAL A 41 -7.17 14.23 -11.91
CA VAL A 41 -6.21 13.40 -12.63
C VAL A 41 -5.21 12.78 -11.65
N ARG A 42 -4.68 13.59 -10.74
CA ARG A 42 -3.75 13.11 -9.70
C ARG A 42 -4.39 12.06 -8.79
N LEU A 43 -5.68 12.19 -8.45
CA LEU A 43 -6.42 11.16 -7.72
C LEU A 43 -6.64 9.89 -8.54
N ALA A 44 -6.86 9.99 -9.85
CA ALA A 44 -6.95 8.83 -10.72
C ALA A 44 -5.62 8.08 -10.78
N VAL A 45 -4.48 8.78 -10.84
CA VAL A 45 -3.15 8.16 -10.73
C VAL A 45 -3.01 7.41 -9.41
N ALA A 46 -3.45 7.99 -8.29
CA ALA A 46 -3.39 7.34 -6.98
C ALA A 46 -4.27 6.07 -6.84
N GLU A 47 -5.27 5.92 -7.71
CA GLU A 47 -6.21 4.81 -7.74
C GLU A 47 -5.74 3.68 -8.68
N ASP A 48 -4.91 4.00 -9.68
CA ASP A 48 -4.38 3.03 -10.64
C ASP A 48 -3.24 2.20 -10.05
N VAL A 49 -3.41 0.88 -10.06
CA VAL A 49 -2.47 -0.12 -9.50
C VAL A 49 -1.05 -0.04 -10.06
N ARG A 50 -0.87 0.56 -11.25
CA ARG A 50 0.42 0.70 -11.94
C ARG A 50 1.23 1.89 -11.42
N ALA A 51 0.64 2.74 -10.56
CA ALA A 51 1.33 3.89 -9.99
C ALA A 51 2.40 3.45 -8.99
N ASP A 52 3.66 3.62 -9.40
CA ASP A 52 4.80 3.23 -8.59
C ASP A 52 4.99 4.12 -7.35
N ALA A 53 5.84 3.66 -6.43
CA ALA A 53 6.13 4.39 -5.19
C ALA A 53 6.62 5.82 -5.43
N VAL A 54 7.33 6.08 -6.54
CA VAL A 54 7.82 7.42 -6.88
C VAL A 54 6.65 8.34 -7.24
N ALA A 55 5.73 7.88 -8.10
CA ALA A 55 4.51 8.62 -8.43
C ALA A 55 3.66 8.90 -7.18
N LEU A 56 3.54 7.93 -6.27
CA LEU A 56 2.83 8.12 -5.00
C LEU A 56 3.49 9.19 -4.11
N ARG A 57 4.83 9.28 -4.06
CA ARG A 57 5.52 10.35 -3.32
C ARG A 57 5.30 11.72 -3.94
N GLU A 58 5.34 11.82 -5.27
CA GLU A 58 5.02 13.07 -5.99
C GLU A 58 3.60 13.55 -5.65
N LEU A 59 2.64 12.63 -5.62
CA LEU A 59 1.26 12.94 -5.21
C LEU A 59 1.20 13.46 -3.76
N LEU A 60 1.95 12.84 -2.84
CA LEU A 60 2.01 13.33 -1.46
C LEU A 60 2.70 14.70 -1.34
N ALA A 61 3.64 15.05 -2.21
CA ALA A 61 4.25 16.38 -2.22
C ALA A 61 3.29 17.47 -2.76
N GLY A 62 2.34 17.10 -3.61
CA GLY A 62 1.42 18.05 -4.25
C GLY A 62 0.36 18.65 -3.32
N SER A 63 -0.12 19.84 -3.68
CA SER A 63 -1.22 20.54 -2.99
C SER A 63 -2.59 19.96 -3.39
N PHE A 64 -3.46 19.80 -2.40
CA PHE A 64 -4.84 19.33 -2.56
C PHE A 64 -5.78 20.10 -1.64
N SER A 65 -7.06 20.18 -2.00
CA SER A 65 -8.11 20.58 -1.08
C SER A 65 -8.12 19.63 0.14
N GLU A 66 -8.70 20.05 1.27
CA GLU A 66 -8.73 19.19 2.45
C GLU A 66 -9.46 17.86 2.20
N TRP A 67 -10.57 17.91 1.44
CA TRP A 67 -11.34 16.73 1.07
C TRP A 67 -10.54 15.80 0.16
N ASP A 68 -9.94 16.32 -0.91
CA ASP A 68 -9.14 15.51 -1.84
C ASP A 68 -7.92 14.94 -1.13
N ARG A 69 -7.32 15.68 -0.19
CA ARG A 69 -6.16 15.20 0.56
C ARG A 69 -6.50 14.03 1.46
N ASN A 70 -7.65 14.06 2.14
CA ASN A 70 -8.13 12.92 2.92
C ASN A 70 -8.43 11.70 2.01
N ARG A 71 -8.96 11.94 0.80
CA ARG A 71 -9.17 10.89 -0.21
C ARG A 71 -7.83 10.30 -0.67
N LEU A 72 -6.86 11.14 -1.02
CA LEU A 72 -5.51 10.74 -1.43
C LEU A 72 -4.84 9.87 -0.37
N LEU A 73 -4.80 10.33 0.89
CA LEU A 73 -4.18 9.57 1.98
C LEU A 73 -4.78 8.17 2.13
N ARG A 74 -6.09 8.03 1.92
CA ARG A 74 -6.77 6.73 1.94
C ARG A 74 -6.37 5.87 0.74
N LEU A 75 -6.28 6.43 -0.47
CA LEU A 75 -5.89 5.72 -1.68
C LEU A 75 -4.45 5.19 -1.55
N VAL A 76 -3.51 6.08 -1.21
CA VAL A 76 -2.10 5.74 -1.04
C VAL A 76 -1.89 4.70 0.06
N ALA A 77 -2.59 4.82 1.20
CA ALA A 77 -2.52 3.82 2.29
C ALA A 77 -2.98 2.41 1.89
N ARG A 78 -3.83 2.29 0.85
CA ARG A 78 -4.33 1.01 0.33
C ARG A 78 -3.55 0.53 -0.88
N HIS A 79 -2.70 1.38 -1.47
CA HIS A 79 -2.07 1.10 -2.73
C HIS A 79 -1.10 -0.09 -2.60
N PRO A 80 -1.16 -1.11 -3.46
CA PRO A 80 -0.30 -2.29 -3.33
C PRO A 80 1.17 -1.94 -3.54
N GLN A 81 1.49 -0.99 -4.43
CA GLN A 81 2.86 -0.54 -4.70
C GLN A 81 3.39 0.53 -3.73
N ALA A 82 2.62 0.90 -2.68
CA ALA A 82 3.12 1.81 -1.66
C ALA A 82 4.19 1.12 -0.82
N ASP A 83 5.45 1.55 -1.01
CA ASP A 83 6.57 1.06 -0.23
C ASP A 83 6.55 1.61 1.22
N ARG A 84 7.46 1.09 2.05
CA ARG A 84 7.57 1.53 3.45
C ARG A 84 7.78 3.04 3.58
N GLY A 85 8.55 3.65 2.68
CA GLY A 85 8.81 5.09 2.72
C GLY A 85 7.53 5.90 2.49
N VAL A 86 6.78 5.56 1.45
CA VAL A 86 5.47 6.16 1.13
C VAL A 86 4.50 6.01 2.32
N LEU A 87 4.45 4.82 2.91
CA LEU A 87 3.55 4.55 4.03
C LEU A 87 3.95 5.33 5.30
N LEU A 88 5.24 5.56 5.53
CA LEU A 88 5.72 6.42 6.62
C LEU A 88 5.37 7.90 6.39
N ASP A 89 5.44 8.38 5.15
CA ASP A 89 5.02 9.74 4.80
C ASP A 89 3.52 9.94 5.05
N VAL A 90 2.70 8.97 4.63
CA VAL A 90 1.26 8.93 4.95
C VAL A 90 1.04 8.92 6.46
N LEU A 91 1.77 8.10 7.20
CA LEU A 91 1.65 8.00 8.67
C LEU A 91 1.97 9.34 9.35
N LYS A 92 3.05 10.01 8.92
CA LYS A 92 3.48 11.32 9.42
C LYS A 92 2.40 12.38 9.18
N GLU A 93 1.81 12.41 8.00
CA GLU A 93 0.75 13.37 7.70
C GLU A 93 -0.53 13.10 8.49
N ILE A 94 -0.96 11.83 8.60
CA ILE A 94 -2.09 11.44 9.44
C ILE A 94 -1.87 11.92 10.87
N ALA A 95 -0.66 11.71 11.41
CA ALA A 95 -0.31 12.15 12.75
C ALA A 95 -0.45 13.67 12.89
N ALA A 96 0.13 14.46 11.98
CA ALA A 96 0.03 15.92 12.00
C ALA A 96 -1.43 16.41 11.94
N ARG A 97 -2.28 15.77 11.15
CA ARG A 97 -3.71 16.09 11.03
C ARG A 97 -4.50 15.77 12.29
N LEU A 98 -4.25 14.62 12.90
CA LEU A 98 -4.88 14.22 14.15
C LEU A 98 -4.44 15.10 15.32
N ASP A 99 -3.17 15.52 15.34
CA ASP A 99 -2.62 16.40 16.37
C ASP A 99 -3.28 17.78 16.33
N ARG A 100 -3.31 18.39 15.13
CA ARG A 100 -3.93 19.70 14.91
C ARG A 100 -5.46 19.69 14.91
N ARG A 101 -6.08 18.51 14.93
CA ARG A 101 -7.54 18.30 14.81
C ARG A 101 -8.16 18.96 13.57
N THR A 102 -7.37 19.19 12.53
CA THR A 102 -7.80 19.90 11.31
C THR A 102 -8.74 19.06 10.47
N SER A 103 -8.55 17.74 10.48
CA SER A 103 -9.31 16.81 9.65
C SER A 103 -9.40 15.43 10.32
N ARG A 104 -10.25 14.56 9.78
CA ARG A 104 -10.52 13.22 10.31
C ARG A 104 -10.06 12.12 9.35
N PRO A 105 -8.74 11.90 9.16
CA PRO A 105 -8.20 10.91 8.21
C PRO A 105 -8.32 9.45 8.72
N TYR A 106 -9.45 9.10 9.34
CA TYR A 106 -9.61 7.82 10.05
C TYR A 106 -9.58 6.63 9.10
N ALA A 107 -10.13 6.76 7.90
CA ALA A 107 -10.11 5.69 6.90
C ALA A 107 -8.68 5.39 6.43
N ALA A 108 -7.83 6.42 6.30
CA ALA A 108 -6.42 6.25 5.98
C ALA A 108 -5.67 5.61 7.15
N ALA A 109 -5.91 6.06 8.39
CA ALA A 109 -5.31 5.49 9.60
C ALA A 109 -5.61 3.98 9.77
N ILE A 110 -6.85 3.56 9.48
CA ILE A 110 -7.24 2.15 9.51
C ILE A 110 -6.58 1.38 8.36
N ALA A 111 -6.45 1.98 7.18
CA ALA A 111 -5.79 1.34 6.04
C ALA A 111 -4.30 1.09 6.30
N VAL A 112 -3.55 2.08 6.82
CA VAL A 112 -2.12 1.88 7.16
C VAL A 112 -1.93 0.86 8.28
N ALA A 113 -2.91 0.67 9.17
CA ALA A 113 -2.85 -0.37 10.21
C ALA A 113 -2.85 -1.80 9.64
N GLY A 114 -3.46 -2.01 8.46
CA GLY A 114 -3.45 -3.29 7.77
C GLY A 114 -2.17 -3.55 6.97
N ARG A 115 -1.25 -2.58 6.85
CA ARG A 115 -0.03 -2.71 6.05
C ARG A 115 1.06 -3.47 6.79
N ARG A 116 1.67 -4.45 6.13
CA ARG A 116 2.71 -5.31 6.72
C ARG A 116 4.07 -4.62 6.80
N GLU A 117 4.28 -3.65 5.92
CA GLU A 117 5.50 -2.87 5.77
C GLU A 117 5.77 -1.94 6.97
N LEU A 118 4.74 -1.59 7.73
CA LEU A 118 4.83 -0.79 8.95
C LEU A 118 4.83 -1.69 10.18
N ALA A 119 5.58 -1.33 11.22
CA ALA A 119 5.54 -2.06 12.48
C ALA A 119 4.30 -1.67 13.30
N PRO A 120 3.65 -2.59 14.04
CA PRO A 120 2.44 -2.31 14.82
C PRO A 120 2.57 -1.12 15.78
N HIS A 121 3.75 -0.97 16.40
CA HIS A 121 4.02 0.14 17.33
C HIS A 121 4.00 1.50 16.63
N GLU A 122 4.41 1.58 15.36
CA GLU A 122 4.42 2.83 14.59
C GLU A 122 3.00 3.36 14.39
N VAL A 123 2.07 2.46 14.08
CA VAL A 123 0.65 2.79 13.87
C VAL A 123 -0.07 3.04 15.20
N ARG A 124 0.23 2.27 16.25
CA ARG A 124 -0.36 2.46 17.59
C ARG A 124 -0.11 3.85 18.16
N ARG A 125 0.98 4.53 17.78
CA ARG A 125 1.23 5.93 18.19
C ARG A 125 0.09 6.88 17.79
N LEU A 126 -0.57 6.65 16.66
CA LEU A 126 -1.70 7.48 16.21
C LEU A 126 -2.85 7.50 17.23
N GLN A 127 -3.05 6.42 17.98
CA GLN A 127 -4.18 6.30 18.91
C GLN A 127 -4.07 7.23 20.12
N ARG A 128 -2.86 7.69 20.42
CA ARG A 128 -2.57 8.60 21.54
C ARG A 128 -2.80 10.07 21.17
N LEU A 129 -3.03 10.37 19.90
CA LEU A 129 -3.17 11.74 19.43
C LEU A 129 -4.53 12.35 19.81
N PRO A 130 -4.60 13.67 20.03
CA PRO A 130 -5.83 14.37 20.44
C PRO A 130 -7.03 14.14 19.51
N GLY A 131 -6.82 14.11 18.19
CA GLY A 131 -7.85 13.85 17.19
C GLY A 131 -8.25 12.38 17.03
N ALA A 132 -7.64 11.46 17.77
CA ALA A 132 -7.91 10.02 17.66
C ALA A 132 -9.27 9.66 18.28
N SER A 133 -10.30 9.50 17.45
CA SER A 133 -11.63 9.06 17.91
C SER A 133 -11.67 7.60 18.37
N ARG A 134 -12.63 7.26 19.25
CA ARG A 134 -12.88 5.86 19.67
C ARG A 134 -13.10 4.91 18.48
N ARG A 135 -13.81 5.37 17.44
CA ARG A 135 -14.05 4.60 16.21
C ARG A 135 -12.74 4.30 15.49
N MET A 136 -11.86 5.30 15.34
CA MET A 136 -10.55 5.12 14.72
C MET A 136 -9.70 4.13 15.52
N ARG A 137 -9.59 4.31 16.84
CA ARG A 137 -8.80 3.42 17.72
C ARG A 137 -9.22 1.97 17.59
N ARG A 138 -10.53 1.70 17.68
CA ARG A 138 -11.09 0.35 17.47
C ARG A 138 -10.81 -0.20 16.07
N GLY A 139 -10.89 0.63 15.05
CA GLY A 139 -10.59 0.23 13.67
C GLY A 139 -9.12 -0.17 13.48
N VAL A 140 -8.19 0.60 14.06
CA VAL A 140 -6.76 0.31 14.04
C VAL A 140 -6.45 -1.00 14.76
N GLU A 141 -6.97 -1.20 15.97
CA GLU A 141 -6.73 -2.45 16.71
C GLU A 141 -7.28 -3.69 15.98
N ARG A 142 -8.46 -3.58 15.36
CA ARG A 142 -9.01 -4.68 14.55
C ARG A 142 -8.13 -5.00 13.34
N ALA A 143 -7.63 -3.98 12.64
CA ALA A 143 -6.75 -4.19 11.49
C ALA A 143 -5.42 -4.83 11.90
N LEU A 144 -4.84 -4.41 13.03
CA LEU A 144 -3.63 -5.03 13.59
C LEU A 144 -3.85 -6.48 14.01
N ALA A 145 -5.00 -6.79 14.64
CA ALA A 145 -5.35 -8.17 15.01
C ALA A 145 -5.52 -9.06 13.78
N ALA A 146 -6.27 -8.60 12.76
CA ALA A 146 -6.46 -9.35 11.51
C ALA A 146 -5.13 -9.67 10.82
N ARG A 147 -4.18 -8.75 10.83
CA ARG A 147 -2.82 -8.99 10.33
C ARG A 147 -2.10 -10.11 11.09
N ALA A 148 -2.18 -10.11 12.42
CA ALA A 148 -1.54 -11.14 13.24
C ALA A 148 -2.16 -12.53 13.01
N ASP A 149 -3.48 -12.59 12.80
CA ASP A 149 -4.20 -13.81 12.48
C ASP A 149 -3.76 -14.39 11.12
N GLU A 150 -3.57 -13.55 10.11
CA GLU A 150 -3.07 -13.97 8.79
C GLU A 150 -1.64 -14.52 8.86
N GLU A 151 -0.77 -13.89 9.64
CA GLU A 151 0.61 -14.35 9.87
C GLU A 151 0.64 -15.70 10.58
N THR A 152 -0.25 -15.90 11.56
CA THR A 152 -0.40 -17.15 12.31
C THR A 152 -0.99 -18.29 11.47
N ARG A 153 -1.74 -18.00 10.40
CA ARG A 153 -2.30 -19.01 9.48
C ARG A 153 -1.30 -19.56 8.45
N LEU A 154 -0.18 -18.87 8.21
CA LEU A 154 0.81 -19.23 7.19
C LEU A 154 1.97 -20.20 7.58
N PRO A 155 2.12 -20.77 8.79
CA PRO A 155 3.31 -21.58 9.13
C PRO A 155 3.22 -23.07 8.77
N ARG A 156 2.39 -23.53 7.82
CA ARG A 156 2.25 -24.97 7.50
C ARG A 156 2.58 -25.43 6.07
N LEU A 157 2.96 -24.52 5.16
CA LEU A 157 3.20 -24.88 3.75
C LEU A 157 4.69 -25.03 3.36
N THR A 158 5.65 -24.81 4.26
CA THR A 158 7.09 -24.90 3.94
C THR A 158 7.84 -26.03 4.63
N ALA A 159 7.20 -26.82 5.50
CA ALA A 159 7.83 -28.00 6.09
C ALA A 159 7.65 -29.22 5.16
N ARG A 160 8.48 -29.31 4.12
CA ARG A 160 8.69 -30.54 3.35
C ARG A 160 9.32 -31.58 4.31
N PRO A 161 8.70 -32.73 4.60
CA PRO A 161 9.37 -33.74 5.40
C PRO A 161 10.57 -34.25 4.61
N ALA A 162 11.76 -34.13 5.21
CA ALA A 162 12.95 -34.81 4.74
C ALA A 162 12.61 -36.31 4.66
N GLY A 163 12.73 -36.88 3.46
CA GLY A 163 12.57 -38.31 3.23
C GLY A 163 13.50 -39.06 4.17
N ARG A 164 12.92 -39.97 4.95
CA ARG A 164 13.68 -40.92 5.77
C ARG A 164 14.47 -41.81 4.83
N ASP A 165 15.78 -41.86 5.07
CA ASP A 165 16.69 -42.87 4.56
C ASP A 165 16.09 -44.27 4.75
N HIS A 166 15.89 -44.96 3.64
CA HIS A 166 15.62 -46.39 3.63
C HIS A 166 16.97 -47.09 3.87
N ALA A 167 17.20 -47.51 5.11
CA ALA A 167 18.29 -48.43 5.43
C ALA A 167 17.88 -49.84 4.98
N ASP A 168 18.55 -50.36 3.95
CA ASP A 168 18.49 -51.76 3.57
C ASP A 168 19.12 -52.64 4.67
N PRO A 169 18.49 -53.76 5.09
CA PRO A 169 19.14 -54.76 5.92
C PRO A 169 20.06 -55.68 5.09
N PRO A 170 21.21 -56.14 5.65
CA PRO A 170 22.12 -57.01 4.91
C PRO A 170 21.60 -58.44 4.80
N ALA A 171 21.73 -58.99 3.59
CA ALA A 171 21.40 -60.37 3.25
C ALA A 171 22.27 -61.37 4.01
N ALA A 172 21.63 -62.31 4.70
CA ALA A 172 22.26 -63.52 5.22
C ALA A 172 22.15 -64.66 4.19
N GLY A 173 23.29 -65.19 3.74
CA GLY A 173 23.43 -66.37 2.89
C GLY A 173 24.76 -67.08 3.18
N PRO A 174 24.90 -68.38 2.85
CA PRO A 174 25.07 -69.43 3.87
C PRO A 174 26.52 -69.87 4.14
N ARG A 175 26.69 -70.58 5.28
CA ARG A 175 27.95 -71.22 5.73
C ARG A 175 28.37 -72.37 4.81
N PRO A 176 29.68 -72.65 4.68
CA PRO A 176 30.20 -73.71 3.81
C PRO A 176 30.08 -75.09 4.47
N GLY A 177 29.81 -76.09 3.65
CA GLY A 177 30.21 -77.49 3.81
C GLY A 177 31.02 -77.88 2.59
#